data_AF-A0A1Q4DUW2-F1
#
_entry.id   AF-A0A1Q4DUW2-F1
#
_cell.length_a   1.000
_cell.length_b   1.000
_cell.length_c   1.000
_cell.angle_alpha   90.00
_cell.angle_beta   90.00
_cell.angle_gamma   90.00
#
_symmetry.space_group_name_H-M   'P 1'
#
loop_
_entity.id
_entity.type
_entity.pdbx_description
1 polymer ?
#
loop_
_entity_poly.entity_id
_entity_poly.type
_entity_poly.pdbx_seq_one_letter_code
_entity_poly.pdbx_strand_id
1 'polypeptide(L)'
;MIITCPRCFSFDDVRPPRRRPDGAVEYTCTGEHDGAGTHTWSVAPPEVPSGRVAPTARATGARAPAAPRPGVGSEAAATDELLEPLLACVNAGEPFVEYGVVEYRFRLARPDLFVAHVRERGHVLLGARRGQASASTARFGSALRRLESAGELVMVKGPGTGAWRHNPSIGYWARPPRPTGPLLTWSMFCATQGRSAEWTDADRAVLGAP
;
A
#
# COMPACT_ATOMS: atom_id res chain seq x y z
N MET A 1 2.53 15.46 4.11
CA MET A 1 1.56 14.75 4.97
C MET A 1 0.18 15.18 4.50
N ILE A 2 -0.62 14.26 3.96
CA ILE A 2 -2.00 14.55 3.55
C ILE A 2 -2.85 14.41 4.82
N ILE A 3 -3.67 15.42 5.13
CA ILE A 3 -4.48 15.49 6.35
C ILE A 3 -5.94 15.49 5.95
N THR A 4 -6.66 14.45 6.34
CA THR A 4 -8.09 14.26 6.05
C THR A 4 -8.94 14.74 7.22
N CYS A 5 -10.14 15.24 6.91
CA CYS A 5 -11.12 15.59 7.94
C CYS A 5 -11.49 14.36 8.78
N PRO A 6 -11.42 14.38 10.12
CA PRO A 6 -11.80 13.23 10.94
C PRO A 6 -13.31 12.97 10.95
N ARG A 7 -14.14 13.89 10.40
CA ARG A 7 -15.59 13.73 10.32
C ARG A 7 -16.07 13.17 8.99
N CYS A 8 -15.78 13.85 7.88
CA CYS A 8 -16.22 13.39 6.55
C CYS A 8 -15.15 12.57 5.82
N PHE A 9 -13.93 12.45 6.37
CA PHE A 9 -12.80 11.74 5.77
C PHE A 9 -12.39 12.25 4.38
N SER A 10 -12.94 13.39 3.95
CA SER A 10 -12.53 14.12 2.75
C SER A 10 -11.19 14.80 2.99
N PHE A 11 -10.34 14.79 1.95
CA PHE A 11 -9.16 15.64 1.84
C PHE A 11 -9.47 16.90 1.04
N ASP A 12 -10.28 16.80 -0.01
CA ASP A 12 -10.58 17.89 -0.93
C ASP A 12 -11.27 19.07 -0.24
N ASP A 13 -12.02 18.78 0.83
CA ASP A 13 -12.71 19.79 1.63
C ASP A 13 -11.86 20.39 2.75
N VAL A 14 -10.62 19.91 2.93
CA VAL A 14 -9.71 20.40 3.98
C VAL A 14 -8.91 21.58 3.45
N ARG A 15 -9.08 22.73 4.10
CA ARG A 15 -8.34 23.96 3.79
C ARG A 15 -6.88 23.85 4.22
N PRO A 16 -5.97 24.63 3.60
CA PRO A 16 -4.58 24.70 4.02
C PRO A 16 -4.46 24.98 5.53
N PRO A 17 -3.59 24.24 6.25
CA PRO A 17 -3.50 24.36 7.69
C PRO A 17 -2.99 25.72 8.14
N ARG A 18 -3.50 26.18 9.27
CA ARG A 18 -3.02 27.38 9.97
C ARG A 18 -2.11 26.97 11.12
N ARG A 19 -0.90 27.53 11.18
CA ARG A 19 -0.03 27.39 12.35
C ARG A 19 -0.45 28.37 13.44
N ARG A 20 -0.59 27.88 14.66
CA ARG A 20 -0.86 28.70 15.86
C ARG A 20 0.46 29.11 16.54
N PRO A 21 0.45 30.18 17.38
CA PRO A 21 1.66 30.66 18.07
C PRO A 21 2.30 29.63 19.02
N ASP A 22 1.53 28.66 19.51
CA ASP A 22 1.96 27.56 20.36
C ASP A 22 2.60 26.39 19.58
N GLY A 23 2.73 26.51 18.26
CA GLY A 23 3.28 25.48 17.39
C GLY A 23 2.28 24.40 16.97
N ALA A 24 1.03 24.44 17.46
CA ALA A 24 -0.01 23.54 16.99
C ALA A 24 -0.44 23.86 15.56
N VAL A 25 -0.85 22.84 14.82
CA VAL A 25 -1.37 22.97 13.45
C VAL A 25 -2.88 22.77 13.47
N GLU A 26 -3.61 23.80 13.07
CA GLU A 26 -5.07 23.80 12.97
C GLU A 26 -5.51 23.52 11.52
N TYR A 27 -6.51 22.68 11.37
CA TYR A 27 -7.11 22.29 10.10
C TYR A 27 -8.61 22.62 10.11
N THR A 28 -9.13 23.03 8.97
CA THR A 28 -10.54 23.35 8.79
C THR A 28 -11.08 22.58 7.59
N CYS A 29 -12.15 21.82 7.77
CA CYS A 29 -12.90 21.16 6.72
C CYS A 29 -14.19 21.92 6.42
N THR A 30 -14.44 22.22 5.16
CA THR A 30 -15.66 22.89 4.67
C THR A 30 -16.69 21.92 4.08
N GLY A 31 -16.45 20.62 4.20
CA GLY A 31 -17.33 19.58 3.66
C GLY A 31 -18.64 19.46 4.44
N GLU A 32 -19.57 18.68 3.90
CA GLU A 32 -20.84 18.41 4.56
C GLU A 32 -20.62 17.39 5.70
N HIS A 33 -21.03 17.76 6.93
CA HIS A 33 -20.87 16.94 8.13
C HIS A 33 -22.23 16.69 8.80
N ASP A 34 -23.16 16.02 8.09
CA ASP A 34 -24.51 15.70 8.60
C ASP A 34 -25.25 16.93 9.18
N GLY A 35 -25.16 18.08 8.48
CA GLY A 35 -25.77 19.34 8.90
C GLY A 35 -24.99 20.15 9.94
N ALA A 36 -23.83 19.68 10.42
CA ALA A 36 -23.03 20.38 11.43
C ALA A 36 -22.16 21.53 10.88
N GLY A 37 -22.15 21.77 9.56
CA GLY A 37 -21.34 22.82 8.91
C GLY A 37 -19.84 22.60 9.07
N THR A 38 -19.05 23.67 8.98
CA THR A 38 -17.57 23.63 9.03
C THR A 38 -17.03 22.90 10.26
N HIS A 39 -16.02 22.04 10.07
CA HIS A 39 -15.36 21.30 11.16
C HIS A 39 -13.90 21.72 11.31
N THR A 40 -13.46 22.00 12.54
CA THR A 40 -12.08 22.42 12.85
C THR A 40 -11.45 21.47 13.87
N TRP A 41 -10.18 21.12 13.69
CA TRP A 41 -9.40 20.33 14.65
C TRP A 41 -7.93 20.74 14.65
N SER A 42 -7.21 20.44 15.74
CA SER A 42 -5.79 20.75 15.89
C SER A 42 -4.95 19.51 16.17
N VAL A 43 -3.70 19.54 15.71
CA VAL A 43 -2.69 18.51 15.96
C VAL A 43 -1.53 19.16 16.71
N ALA A 44 -1.19 18.59 17.86
CA ALA A 44 -0.03 19.02 18.65
C ALA A 44 1.28 18.80 17.86
N PRO A 45 2.31 19.63 18.07
CA PRO A 45 3.60 19.41 17.44
C PRO A 45 4.15 18.02 17.83
N PRO A 46 4.80 17.29 16.91
CA PRO A 46 5.40 16.00 17.24
C PRO A 46 6.51 16.21 18.28
N GLU A 47 6.36 15.59 19.46
CA GLU A 47 7.44 15.50 20.44
C GLU A 47 8.63 14.77 19.82
N VAL A 48 9.79 15.42 19.80
CA VAL A 48 11.05 14.79 19.35
C VAL A 48 11.55 13.92 20.50
N PRO A 49 11.67 12.58 20.36
CA PRO A 49 12.24 11.76 21.41
C PRO A 49 13.75 12.00 21.46
N SER A 50 14.21 12.66 22.53
CA SER A 50 15.62 12.77 22.86
C SER A 50 16.06 11.50 23.58
N GLY A 51 17.02 10.76 23.01
CA GLY A 51 17.68 9.66 23.73
C GLY A 51 18.16 8.50 22.85
N ARG A 52 19.32 8.66 22.21
CA ARG A 52 20.15 7.52 21.78
C ARG A 52 21.08 7.15 22.94
N VAL A 53 20.89 5.97 23.52
CA VAL A 53 21.92 5.31 24.35
C VAL A 53 22.53 4.18 23.54
N ALA A 54 23.86 4.18 23.43
CA ALA A 54 24.64 3.18 22.72
C ALA A 54 24.66 1.84 23.47
N PRO A 55 24.60 0.68 22.78
CA PRO A 55 24.77 -0.61 23.44
C PRO A 55 26.26 -0.95 23.61
N THR A 56 26.63 -1.30 24.84
CA THR A 56 27.92 -1.88 25.24
C THR A 56 27.97 -3.38 24.91
N ALA A 57 29.20 -3.87 24.69
CA ALA A 57 29.52 -5.21 24.22
C ALA A 57 29.59 -6.29 25.33
N ARG A 58 29.71 -7.56 24.87
CA ARG A 58 29.96 -8.88 25.52
C ARG A 58 28.73 -9.66 26.02
N ALA A 59 28.65 -10.99 25.92
CA ALA A 59 29.67 -12.03 25.73
C ALA A 59 29.20 -13.23 24.89
N THR A 60 30.18 -13.97 24.40
CA THR A 60 30.17 -15.21 23.62
C THR A 60 29.50 -16.39 24.33
N GLY A 61 28.50 -16.99 23.69
CA GLY A 61 28.03 -18.36 23.95
C GLY A 61 27.99 -19.12 22.63
N ALA A 62 28.83 -20.14 22.49
CA ALA A 62 28.89 -21.00 21.32
C ALA A 62 27.54 -21.71 21.13
N ARG A 63 26.85 -21.44 20.03
CA ARG A 63 25.64 -22.16 19.61
C ARG A 63 26.04 -23.20 18.57
N ALA A 64 25.65 -24.45 18.81
CA ALA A 64 25.82 -25.57 17.90
C ALA A 64 25.36 -25.21 16.47
N PRO A 65 25.99 -25.77 15.41
CA PRO A 65 25.64 -25.44 14.04
C PRO A 65 24.17 -25.79 13.80
N ALA A 66 23.38 -24.76 13.52
CA ALA A 66 21.99 -24.93 13.12
C ALA A 66 21.96 -25.70 11.79
N ALA A 67 21.09 -26.69 11.70
CA ALA A 67 20.79 -27.41 10.46
C ALA A 67 20.48 -26.41 9.32
N PRO A 68 20.85 -26.72 8.06
CA PRO A 68 20.68 -25.81 6.94
C PRO A 68 19.20 -25.41 6.79
N ARG A 69 18.93 -24.11 6.86
CA ARG A 69 17.60 -23.56 6.59
C ARG A 69 17.28 -23.79 5.11
N PRO A 70 16.11 -24.34 4.75
CA PRO A 70 15.71 -24.38 3.36
C PRO A 70 15.53 -22.94 2.82
N GLY A 71 16.25 -22.62 1.74
CA GLY A 71 15.75 -21.80 0.64
C GLY A 71 15.82 -20.27 0.71
N VAL A 72 17.00 -19.65 0.88
CA VAL A 72 17.16 -18.23 0.49
C VAL A 72 17.01 -18.06 -1.04
N GLY A 73 17.39 -19.08 -1.82
CA GLY A 73 17.30 -19.07 -3.28
C GLY A 73 15.87 -19.20 -3.83
N SER A 74 14.96 -19.88 -3.14
CA SER A 74 13.59 -20.10 -3.66
C SER A 74 12.72 -18.86 -3.56
N GLU A 75 12.87 -18.06 -2.49
CA GLU A 75 12.11 -16.80 -2.33
C GLU A 75 12.59 -15.70 -3.27
N ALA A 76 13.90 -15.65 -3.55
CA ALA A 76 14.46 -14.73 -4.53
C ALA A 76 13.94 -15.05 -5.94
N ALA A 77 13.99 -16.33 -6.35
CA ALA A 77 13.48 -16.78 -7.64
C ALA A 77 11.97 -16.54 -7.79
N ALA A 78 11.18 -16.82 -6.75
CA ALA A 78 9.74 -16.54 -6.73
C ALA A 78 9.41 -15.03 -6.78
N THR A 79 10.35 -14.17 -6.38
CA THR A 79 10.21 -12.71 -6.53
C THR A 79 10.69 -12.25 -7.90
N ASP A 80 11.71 -12.91 -8.48
CA ASP A 80 12.25 -12.61 -9.80
C ASP A 80 11.22 -12.82 -10.91
N GLU A 81 10.45 -13.92 -10.85
CA GLU A 81 9.40 -14.22 -11.84
C GLU A 81 8.26 -13.19 -11.85
N LEU A 82 8.13 -12.38 -10.80
CA LEU A 82 7.13 -11.34 -10.64
C LEU A 82 7.57 -9.97 -11.17
N LEU A 83 8.87 -9.74 -11.39
CA LEU A 83 9.39 -8.42 -11.74
C LEU A 83 8.79 -7.92 -13.06
N GLU A 84 8.98 -8.67 -14.15
CA GLU A 84 8.49 -8.26 -15.48
C GLU A 84 6.96 -8.17 -15.55
N PRO A 85 6.18 -9.15 -15.04
CA PRO A 85 4.73 -9.05 -15.05
C PRO A 85 4.17 -7.87 -14.26
N LEU A 86 4.75 -7.56 -13.09
CA LEU A 86 4.31 -6.41 -12.30
C LEU A 86 4.73 -5.09 -12.92
N LEU A 87 5.89 -5.05 -13.60
CA LEU A 87 6.30 -3.90 -14.39
C LEU A 87 5.27 -3.56 -15.48
N ALA A 88 4.79 -4.58 -16.19
CA ALA A 88 3.81 -4.43 -17.27
C ALA A 88 2.43 -3.94 -16.76
N CYS A 89 2.18 -4.01 -15.45
CA CYS A 89 0.94 -3.54 -14.83
C CYS A 89 0.96 -2.03 -14.50
N VAL A 90 2.11 -1.36 -14.69
CA VAL A 90 2.27 0.09 -14.54
C VAL A 90 2.68 0.68 -15.89
N ASN A 91 1.74 1.38 -16.54
CA ASN A 91 1.92 1.95 -17.87
C ASN A 91 2.88 3.15 -17.85
N ALA A 92 3.60 3.36 -18.94
CA ALA A 92 4.39 4.58 -19.10
C ALA A 92 3.48 5.81 -19.22
N GLY A 93 3.84 6.90 -18.55
CA GLY A 93 3.13 8.18 -18.62
C GLY A 93 1.80 8.26 -17.85
N GLU A 94 1.35 7.19 -17.20
CA GLU A 94 0.17 7.25 -16.34
C GLU A 94 0.50 7.90 -14.98
N PRO A 95 -0.50 8.46 -14.27
CA PRO A 95 -0.29 8.96 -12.91
C PRO A 95 0.16 7.84 -11.95
N PHE A 96 0.55 8.21 -10.74
CA PHE A 96 0.77 7.25 -9.67
C PHE A 96 -0.48 6.38 -9.43
N VAL A 97 -0.38 5.07 -9.67
CA VAL A 97 -1.50 4.12 -9.53
C VAL A 97 -1.45 3.39 -8.20
N GLU A 98 -2.58 3.29 -7.51
CA GLU A 98 -2.70 2.56 -6.26
C GLU A 98 -2.33 1.08 -6.45
N TYR A 99 -1.68 0.47 -5.45
CA TYR A 99 -1.33 -0.95 -5.45
C TYR A 99 -2.51 -1.87 -5.83
N GLY A 100 -3.74 -1.55 -5.41
CA GLY A 100 -4.93 -2.32 -5.80
C GLY A 100 -5.18 -2.37 -7.30
N VAL A 101 -4.84 -1.30 -8.03
CA VAL A 101 -4.92 -1.24 -9.50
C VAL A 101 -3.84 -2.13 -10.12
N VAL A 102 -2.61 -2.09 -9.59
CA VAL A 102 -1.49 -2.93 -10.06
C VAL A 102 -1.82 -4.41 -9.89
N GLU A 103 -2.29 -4.80 -8.71
CA GLU A 103 -2.67 -6.19 -8.41
C GLU A 103 -3.82 -6.66 -9.29
N TYR A 104 -4.83 -5.81 -9.51
CA TYR A 104 -5.94 -6.12 -10.39
C TYR A 104 -5.49 -6.38 -11.82
N ARG A 105 -4.66 -5.50 -12.38
CA ARG A 105 -4.09 -5.65 -13.73
C ARG A 105 -3.25 -6.93 -13.81
N PHE A 106 -2.46 -7.23 -12.79
CA PHE A 106 -1.65 -8.45 -12.73
C PHE A 106 -2.52 -9.71 -12.73
N ARG A 107 -3.59 -9.73 -11.93
CA ARG A 107 -4.55 -10.83 -11.90
C ARG A 107 -5.23 -11.06 -13.27
N LEU A 108 -5.53 -9.99 -14.01
CA LEU A 108 -6.10 -10.11 -15.35
C LEU A 108 -5.09 -10.58 -16.39
N ALA A 109 -3.86 -10.06 -16.34
CA ALA A 109 -2.83 -10.36 -17.32
C ALA A 109 -2.21 -11.75 -17.11
N ARG A 110 -2.07 -12.20 -15.86
CA ARG A 110 -1.38 -13.45 -15.47
C ARG A 110 -2.19 -14.20 -14.39
N PRO A 111 -3.42 -14.63 -14.69
CA PRO A 111 -4.32 -15.26 -13.71
C PRO A 111 -3.70 -16.51 -13.07
N ASP A 112 -3.04 -17.37 -13.85
CA ASP A 112 -2.44 -18.61 -13.34
C ASP A 112 -1.31 -18.33 -12.32
N LEU A 113 -0.46 -17.34 -12.62
CA LEU A 113 0.65 -16.96 -11.74
C LEU A 113 0.12 -16.31 -10.46
N PHE A 114 -0.89 -15.45 -10.58
CA PHE A 114 -1.56 -14.85 -9.43
C PHE A 114 -2.17 -15.92 -8.52
N VAL A 115 -2.92 -16.87 -9.09
CA VAL A 115 -3.53 -17.97 -8.35
C VAL A 115 -2.47 -18.86 -7.69
N ALA A 116 -1.38 -19.19 -8.39
CA ALA A 116 -0.28 -19.98 -7.82
C ALA A 116 0.31 -19.32 -6.56
N HIS A 117 0.63 -18.02 -6.61
CA HIS A 117 1.16 -17.30 -5.45
C HIS A 117 0.12 -17.16 -4.33
N VAL A 118 -1.16 -16.92 -4.68
CA VAL A 118 -2.24 -16.84 -3.69
C VAL A 118 -2.48 -18.19 -3.00
N ARG A 119 -2.43 -19.31 -3.73
CA ARG A 119 -2.56 -20.66 -3.14
C ARG A 119 -1.45 -20.94 -2.14
N GLU A 120 -0.23 -20.47 -2.41
CA GLU A 120 0.91 -20.73 -1.53
C GLU A 120 0.92 -19.87 -0.25
N ARG A 121 0.54 -18.57 -0.36
CA ARG A 121 0.71 -17.60 0.74
C ARG A 121 -0.60 -16.97 1.24
N GLY A 122 -1.74 -17.32 0.64
CA GLY A 122 -3.06 -16.80 0.98
C GLY A 122 -3.34 -15.40 0.44
N HIS A 123 -4.60 -14.97 0.49
CA HIS A 123 -5.02 -13.62 0.09
C HIS A 123 -5.98 -13.04 1.11
N VAL A 124 -5.98 -11.71 1.28
CA VAL A 124 -6.95 -11.03 2.17
C VAL A 124 -8.40 -11.29 1.72
N LEU A 125 -8.62 -11.50 0.41
CA LEU A 125 -9.89 -11.91 -0.19
C LEU A 125 -10.45 -13.22 0.35
N LEU A 126 -9.59 -14.14 0.81
CA LEU A 126 -9.96 -15.47 1.29
C LEU A 126 -10.17 -15.50 2.82
N GLY A 127 -10.15 -14.34 3.48
CA GLY A 127 -10.11 -14.22 4.93
C GLY A 127 -8.69 -14.38 5.44
N ALA A 128 -8.15 -13.35 6.08
CA ALA A 128 -6.81 -13.40 6.65
C ALA A 128 -6.74 -14.47 7.76
N ARG A 129 -5.78 -15.40 7.67
CA ARG A 129 -5.26 -16.07 8.88
C ARG A 129 -4.57 -14.99 9.70
N ARG A 130 -5.09 -14.69 10.90
CA ARG A 130 -4.50 -13.67 11.81
C ARG A 130 -2.99 -13.91 11.94
N GLY A 131 -2.19 -12.92 11.56
CA GLY A 131 -0.73 -12.92 11.71
C GLY A 131 0.10 -13.30 10.48
N GLN A 132 -0.50 -13.60 9.32
CA GLN A 132 0.24 -13.83 8.07
C GLN A 132 -0.06 -12.73 7.05
N ALA A 133 1.00 -12.09 6.52
CA ALA A 133 0.87 -11.19 5.38
C ALA A 133 0.40 -12.00 4.15
N SER A 134 -0.61 -11.51 3.45
CA SER A 134 -1.10 -12.14 2.22
C SER A 134 0.01 -12.23 1.17
N ALA A 135 -0.12 -13.20 0.24
CA ALA A 135 0.71 -13.33 -0.96
C ALA A 135 0.91 -11.98 -1.66
N SER A 136 -0.18 -11.23 -1.81
CA SER A 136 -0.21 -9.88 -2.36
C SER A 136 0.69 -8.92 -1.60
N THR A 137 0.49 -8.78 -0.29
CA THR A 137 1.20 -7.77 0.49
C THR A 137 2.71 -8.06 0.59
N ALA A 138 3.10 -9.33 0.72
CA ALA A 138 4.49 -9.69 0.95
C ALA A 138 5.30 -9.82 -0.35
N ARG A 139 4.88 -10.66 -1.30
CA ARG A 139 5.69 -10.95 -2.50
C ARG A 139 5.54 -9.89 -3.58
N PHE A 140 4.33 -9.46 -3.89
CA PHE A 140 4.14 -8.43 -4.93
C PHE A 140 4.70 -7.09 -4.45
N GLY A 141 4.48 -6.77 -3.17
CA GLY A 141 5.12 -5.64 -2.51
C GLY A 141 6.66 -5.69 -2.61
N SER A 142 7.27 -6.85 -2.39
CA SER A 142 8.74 -7.01 -2.50
C SER A 142 9.25 -6.86 -3.93
N ALA A 143 8.54 -7.42 -4.91
CA ALA A 143 8.88 -7.26 -6.33
C ALA A 143 8.79 -5.79 -6.78
N LEU A 144 7.72 -5.08 -6.41
CA LEU A 144 7.57 -3.65 -6.71
C LEU A 144 8.68 -2.79 -6.07
N ARG A 145 9.12 -3.12 -4.84
CA ARG A 145 10.26 -2.47 -4.19
C ARG A 145 11.60 -2.72 -4.90
N ARG A 146 11.79 -3.91 -5.48
CA ARG A 146 12.98 -4.20 -6.28
C ARG A 146 12.98 -3.40 -7.58
N LEU A 147 11.82 -3.27 -8.23
CA LEU A 147 11.65 -2.42 -9.41
C LEU A 147 11.91 -0.94 -9.08
N GLU A 148 11.47 -0.45 -7.93
CA GLU A 148 11.83 0.89 -7.44
C GLU A 148 13.33 1.04 -7.21
N SER A 149 13.97 0.06 -6.57
CA SER A 149 15.42 0.07 -6.31
C SER A 149 16.24 0.02 -7.60
N ALA A 150 15.72 -0.61 -8.65
CA ALA A 150 16.31 -0.65 -9.98
C ALA A 150 16.06 0.63 -10.80
N GLY A 151 15.24 1.57 -10.30
CA GLY A 151 14.86 2.78 -11.01
C GLY A 151 13.80 2.59 -12.10
N GLU A 152 13.21 1.41 -12.20
CA GLU A 152 12.16 1.07 -13.16
C GLU A 152 10.78 1.59 -12.75
N LEU A 153 10.59 1.80 -11.44
CA LEU A 153 9.40 2.41 -10.85
C LEU A 153 9.79 3.51 -9.85
N VAL A 154 8.84 4.40 -9.58
CA VAL A 154 8.87 5.32 -8.45
C VAL A 154 7.62 5.11 -7.60
N MET A 155 7.73 5.39 -6.30
CA MET A 155 6.63 5.18 -5.35
C MET A 155 6.32 6.42 -4.52
N VAL A 156 5.03 6.57 -4.19
CA VAL A 156 4.54 7.43 -3.10
C VAL A 156 3.56 6.69 -2.20
N LYS A 157 3.52 7.07 -0.93
CA LYS A 157 2.56 6.51 0.04
C LYS A 157 1.30 7.36 0.09
N GLY A 158 0.15 6.69 0.14
CA GLY A 158 -1.16 7.31 0.32
C GLY A 158 -2.16 6.34 0.98
N PRO A 159 -3.39 6.78 1.27
CA PRO A 159 -4.42 5.91 1.80
C PRO A 159 -4.89 4.91 0.74
N GLY A 160 -5.20 3.68 1.13
CA GLY A 160 -5.91 2.74 0.25
C GLY A 160 -7.38 3.13 0.10
N THR A 161 -8.00 2.72 -1.01
CA THR A 161 -9.41 3.06 -1.30
C THR A 161 -10.25 1.82 -1.59
N GLY A 162 -11.58 1.92 -1.39
CA GLY A 162 -12.53 0.82 -1.58
C GLY A 162 -12.16 -0.42 -0.76
N ALA A 163 -11.96 -1.55 -1.44
CA ALA A 163 -11.53 -2.81 -0.85
C ALA A 163 -10.18 -2.73 -0.09
N TRP A 164 -9.34 -1.74 -0.42
CA TRP A 164 -8.04 -1.49 0.19
C TRP A 164 -8.08 -0.46 1.33
N ARG A 165 -9.25 0.10 1.67
CA ARG A 165 -9.41 1.15 2.71
C ARG A 165 -8.87 0.77 4.09
N HIS A 166 -8.77 -0.52 4.37
CA HIS A 166 -8.22 -1.05 5.61
C HIS A 166 -6.71 -0.78 5.77
N ASN A 167 -6.02 -0.40 4.69
CA ASN A 167 -4.60 -0.02 4.70
C ASN A 167 -4.43 1.50 4.57
N PRO A 168 -4.10 2.22 5.67
CA PRO A 168 -3.96 3.67 5.65
C PRO A 168 -2.67 4.17 4.96
N SER A 169 -1.74 3.27 4.58
CA SER A 169 -0.46 3.63 3.97
C SER A 169 -0.03 2.62 2.90
N ILE A 170 -0.78 2.62 1.79
CA ILE A 170 -0.53 1.78 0.63
C ILE A 170 0.45 2.44 -0.35
N GLY A 171 1.12 1.63 -1.17
CA GLY A 171 2.00 2.13 -2.23
C GLY A 171 1.21 2.57 -3.45
N TYR A 172 1.59 3.71 -4.02
CA TYR A 172 1.18 4.16 -5.33
C TYR A 172 2.41 4.19 -6.23
N TRP A 173 2.30 3.64 -7.43
CA TRP A 173 3.44 3.31 -8.30
C TRP A 173 3.32 4.00 -9.65
N ALA A 174 4.43 4.45 -10.21
CA ALA A 174 4.48 4.99 -11.57
C ALA A 174 5.81 4.62 -12.25
N ARG A 175 5.83 4.64 -13.57
CA ARG A 175 7.07 4.63 -14.36
C ARG A 175 7.76 5.99 -14.29
N PRO A 176 9.09 6.07 -14.31
CA PRO A 176 9.80 7.33 -14.57
C PRO A 176 9.42 7.93 -15.94
N PRO A 177 9.50 9.27 -16.10
CA PRO A 177 9.81 10.26 -15.07
C PRO A 177 8.68 10.39 -14.04
N ARG A 178 9.02 10.85 -12.84
CA ARG A 178 8.07 10.99 -11.72
C ARG A 178 6.88 11.89 -12.12
N PRO A 179 5.63 11.37 -12.11
CA PRO A 179 4.46 12.19 -12.44
C PRO A 179 4.19 13.27 -11.38
N THR A 180 3.58 14.38 -11.80
CA THR A 180 3.15 15.50 -10.95
C THR A 180 1.63 15.65 -10.83
N GLY A 181 0.87 14.76 -11.48
CA GLY A 181 -0.59 14.76 -11.50
C GLY A 181 -1.24 14.09 -10.26
N PRO A 182 -2.59 14.07 -10.22
CA PRO A 182 -3.32 13.39 -9.16
C PRO A 182 -3.05 11.88 -9.13
N LEU A 183 -3.24 11.26 -7.98
CA LEU A 183 -3.12 9.80 -7.83
C LEU A 183 -4.32 9.11 -8.50
N LEU A 184 -4.09 8.00 -9.20
CA LEU A 184 -5.16 7.10 -9.63
C LEU A 184 -5.44 6.08 -8.52
N THR A 185 -6.52 6.31 -7.78
CA THR A 185 -6.95 5.41 -6.71
C THR A 185 -7.68 4.18 -7.26
N TRP A 186 -7.75 3.10 -6.46
CA TRP A 186 -8.55 1.92 -6.78
C TRP A 186 -10.02 2.27 -7.02
N SER A 187 -10.62 3.11 -6.17
CA SER A 187 -12.01 3.55 -6.35
C SER A 187 -12.21 4.30 -7.66
N MET A 188 -11.31 5.22 -8.03
CA MET A 188 -11.37 5.94 -9.31
C MET A 188 -11.23 4.98 -10.49
N PHE A 189 -10.26 4.07 -10.43
CA PHE A 189 -10.09 3.05 -11.46
C PHE A 189 -11.35 2.20 -11.61
N CYS A 190 -11.92 1.70 -10.52
CA CYS A 190 -13.17 0.93 -10.56
C CYS A 190 -14.33 1.70 -11.19
N ALA A 191 -14.49 2.98 -10.87
CA ALA A 191 -15.51 3.84 -11.46
C ALA A 191 -15.35 3.95 -12.99
N THR A 192 -14.12 4.13 -13.50
CA THR A 192 -13.87 4.18 -14.96
C THR A 192 -14.12 2.86 -15.67
N GLN A 193 -14.01 1.74 -14.95
CA GLN A 193 -14.29 0.40 -15.47
C GLN A 193 -15.76 -0.04 -15.27
N GLY A 194 -16.61 0.81 -14.67
CA GLY A 194 -18.00 0.46 -14.38
C GLY A 194 -18.15 -0.67 -13.35
N ARG A 195 -17.18 -0.86 -12.46
CA ARG A 195 -17.18 -1.93 -11.44
C ARG A 195 -17.25 -1.37 -10.02
N SER A 196 -17.64 -2.24 -9.08
CA SER A 196 -17.58 -1.93 -7.65
C SER A 196 -16.13 -1.71 -7.19
N ALA A 197 -15.95 -0.73 -6.30
CA ALA A 197 -14.71 -0.50 -5.57
C ALA A 197 -14.51 -1.52 -4.42
N GLU A 198 -15.54 -2.28 -4.06
CA GLU A 198 -15.46 -3.37 -3.09
C GLU A 198 -15.19 -4.72 -3.77
N TRP A 199 -14.74 -5.70 -2.97
CA TRP A 199 -14.56 -7.07 -3.45
C TRP A 199 -15.90 -7.70 -3.87
N THR A 200 -15.96 -8.17 -5.11
CA THR A 200 -17.12 -8.84 -5.69
C THR A 200 -17.04 -10.37 -5.57
N ASP A 201 -18.15 -11.05 -5.82
CA ASP A 201 -18.16 -12.52 -5.84
C ASP A 201 -17.38 -13.08 -7.03
N ALA A 202 -17.32 -12.35 -8.14
CA ALA A 202 -16.44 -12.68 -9.26
C ALA A 202 -14.95 -12.64 -8.83
N ASP A 203 -14.55 -11.66 -8.00
CA ASP A 203 -13.18 -11.59 -7.47
C ASP A 203 -12.86 -12.80 -6.57
N ARG A 204 -13.84 -13.30 -5.82
CA ARG A 204 -13.72 -14.49 -4.97
C ARG A 204 -13.68 -15.78 -5.80
N ALA A 205 -14.49 -15.88 -6.85
CA ALA A 205 -14.57 -17.06 -7.71
C ALA A 205 -13.24 -17.38 -8.40
N VAL A 206 -12.49 -16.35 -8.84
CA VAL A 206 -11.14 -16.51 -9.41
C VAL A 206 -10.17 -17.20 -8.44
N LEU A 207 -10.35 -17.02 -7.14
CA LEU A 207 -9.51 -17.63 -6.11
C LEU A 207 -10.05 -18.96 -5.56
N GLY A 208 -11.33 -19.27 -5.83
CA GLY A 208 -12.03 -20.47 -5.37
C GLY A 208 -12.13 -21.59 -6.40
N ALA A 209 -11.67 -21.38 -7.65
CA ALA A 209 -11.59 -22.46 -8.63
C ALA A 209 -10.48 -23.46 -8.24
N PRO A 210 -10.76 -24.79 -8.27
CA PRO A 210 -9.82 -25.85 -7.89
C PRO A 210 -8.53 -25.86 -8.74
#